data_AF-A0AAN8IDH0-F1
#
_entry.id   AF-A0AAN8IDH0-F1
#
_cell.length_a   1.000
_cell.length_b   1.000
_cell.length_c   1.000
_cell.angle_alpha   90.00
_cell.angle_beta   90.00
_cell.angle_gamma   90.00
#
_symmetry.space_group_name_H-M   'P 1'
#
loop_
_entity.id
_entity.type
_entity.pdbx_description
1 polymer ?
#
loop_
_entity_poly.entity_id
_entity_poly.type
_entity_poly.pdbx_seq_one_letter_code
_entity_poly.pdbx_strand_id
1 'polypeptide(L)'
;MYQRFILKKVKLKMTRNLNYLANLIAEVNEYREWEFPNTVPKLELFFLSNRQRLQNLISTIRNRKEYINEYYNDCNSTIADSSAQNEQVKLEQEFDNYWIERQGEALLQEAEQVER
;
A
#
# COMPACT_ATOMS: atom_id res chain seq x y z
N MET A 1 13.79 22.67 -11.10
CA MET A 1 14.93 22.27 -10.24
C MET A 1 14.77 20.77 -10.00
N TYR A 2 15.44 19.91 -10.78
CA TYR A 2 15.29 18.45 -10.63
C TYR A 2 15.95 18.02 -9.33
N GLN A 3 15.14 17.52 -8.39
CA GLN A 3 15.63 16.98 -7.13
C GLN A 3 16.38 15.69 -7.46
N ARG A 4 17.67 15.61 -7.12
CA ARG A 4 18.49 14.42 -7.37
C ARG A 4 17.78 13.19 -6.81
N PHE A 5 17.56 12.17 -7.65
CA PHE A 5 16.96 10.92 -7.23
C PHE A 5 17.87 10.25 -6.18
N ILE A 6 17.38 10.17 -4.93
CA ILE A 6 18.11 9.53 -3.82
C ILE A 6 17.39 8.24 -3.51
N LEU A 7 17.85 7.15 -4.11
CA LEU A 7 17.24 5.81 -4.00
C LEU A 7 16.97 5.42 -2.55
N LYS A 8 17.89 5.72 -1.62
CA LYS A 8 17.70 5.45 -0.18
C LYS A 8 16.46 6.15 0.41
N LYS A 9 16.22 7.42 0.05
CA LYS A 9 15.05 8.17 0.53
C LYS A 9 13.76 7.65 -0.09
N VAL A 10 13.82 7.28 -1.37
CA VAL A 10 12.71 6.69 -2.11
C VAL A 10 12.31 5.36 -1.48
N LYS A 11 13.27 4.43 -1.29
CA LYS A 11 13.05 3.14 -0.62
C LYS A 11 12.43 3.34 0.77
N LEU A 12 12.94 4.28 1.58
CA LEU A 12 12.37 4.56 2.90
C LEU A 12 10.92 5.05 2.83
N LYS A 13 10.61 5.98 1.94
CA LYS A 13 9.25 6.49 1.76
C LYS A 13 8.30 5.41 1.24
N MET A 14 8.75 4.60 0.29
CA MET A 14 7.99 3.47 -0.24
C MET A 14 7.71 2.44 0.86
N THR A 15 8.74 2.07 1.64
CA THR A 15 8.59 1.12 2.77
C THR A 15 7.55 1.61 3.78
N ARG A 16 7.55 2.91 4.11
CA ARG A 16 6.53 3.47 5.02
C ARG A 16 5.12 3.32 4.47
N ASN A 17 4.93 3.55 3.17
CA ASN A 17 3.61 3.41 2.54
C ASN A 17 3.15 1.95 2.46
N LEU A 18 4.05 1.04 2.10
CA LEU A 18 3.76 -0.40 2.07
C LEU A 18 3.40 -0.91 3.48
N ASN A 19 4.18 -0.56 4.51
CA ASN A 19 3.87 -0.95 5.89
C ASN A 19 2.52 -0.37 6.35
N TYR A 20 2.20 0.86 5.97
CA TYR A 20 0.92 1.46 6.29
C TYR A 20 -0.24 0.71 5.60
N LEU A 21 -0.09 0.36 4.32
CA LEU A 21 -1.08 -0.44 3.60
C LEU A 21 -1.25 -1.83 4.23
N ALA A 22 -0.17 -2.51 4.60
CA ALA A 22 -0.21 -3.81 5.26
C ALA A 22 -0.98 -3.76 6.59
N ASN A 23 -0.77 -2.70 7.39
CA ASN A 23 -1.51 -2.51 8.63
C ASN A 23 -3.01 -2.30 8.39
N LEU A 24 -3.39 -1.57 7.34
CA LEU A 24 -4.81 -1.37 6.99
C LEU A 24 -5.47 -2.68 6.55
N ILE A 25 -4.77 -3.51 5.78
CA ILE A 25 -5.25 -4.82 5.35
C ILE A 25 -5.42 -5.73 6.57
N ALA A 26 -4.45 -5.75 7.48
CA ALA A 26 -4.54 -6.51 8.72
C ALA A 26 -5.76 -6.06 9.55
N GLU A 27 -5.98 -4.75 9.71
CA GLU A 27 -7.15 -4.22 10.42
C GLU A 27 -8.45 -4.66 9.74
N VAL A 28 -8.52 -4.72 8.41
CA VAL A 28 -9.73 -5.23 7.72
C VAL A 28 -9.91 -6.74 7.93
N ASN A 29 -8.85 -7.52 7.92
CA ASN A 29 -8.91 -8.96 8.16
C ASN A 29 -9.41 -9.28 9.58
N GLU A 30 -9.12 -8.45 10.58
CA GLU A 30 -9.71 -8.57 11.93
C GLU A 30 -11.25 -8.48 11.91
N TYR A 31 -11.84 -7.70 10.99
CA TYR A 31 -13.30 -7.68 10.82
C TYR A 31 -13.84 -8.93 10.11
N ARG A 32 -13.03 -9.62 9.30
CA ARG A 32 -13.43 -10.87 8.63
C ARG A 32 -13.46 -12.05 9.61
N GLU A 33 -12.56 -12.06 10.59
CA GLU A 33 -12.48 -13.11 11.61
C GLU A 33 -13.38 -12.85 12.84
N TRP A 34 -14.13 -11.75 12.85
CA TRP A 34 -14.93 -11.34 14.01
C TRP A 34 -16.20 -12.22 14.18
N GLU A 35 -16.36 -12.82 15.36
CA GLU A 35 -17.53 -13.66 15.69
C GLU A 35 -18.86 -12.87 15.71
N PHE A 36 -19.90 -13.43 15.10
CA PHE A 36 -21.21 -12.78 15.02
C PHE A 36 -21.78 -12.49 16.43
N PRO A 37 -22.30 -11.27 16.69
CA PRO A 37 -22.81 -10.91 18.01
C PRO A 37 -23.97 -11.82 18.45
N ASN A 38 -23.89 -12.37 19.67
CA ASN A 38 -24.90 -13.26 20.25
C ASN A 38 -25.94 -12.56 21.14
N THR A 39 -25.90 -11.24 21.24
CA THR A 39 -26.82 -10.43 22.05
C THR A 39 -27.30 -9.21 21.27
N VAL A 40 -28.57 -8.83 21.46
CA VAL A 40 -29.21 -7.68 20.79
C VAL A 40 -28.41 -6.36 20.94
N PRO A 41 -27.90 -5.97 22.13
CA PRO A 41 -27.13 -4.72 22.25
C PRO A 41 -25.81 -4.73 21.46
N LYS A 42 -25.13 -5.88 21.40
CA LYS A 42 -23.91 -6.04 20.59
C LYS A 42 -24.23 -6.04 19.09
N LEU A 43 -25.41 -6.53 18.71
CA LEU A 43 -25.89 -6.52 17.33
C LEU A 43 -26.19 -5.09 16.85
N GLU A 44 -26.84 -4.29 17.69
CA GLU A 44 -27.09 -2.86 17.42
C GLU A 44 -25.78 -2.07 17.33
N LEU A 45 -24.85 -2.30 18.26
CA LEU A 45 -23.51 -1.72 18.21
C LEU A 45 -22.80 -2.11 16.90
N PHE A 46 -22.86 -3.39 16.52
CA PHE A 46 -22.28 -3.92 15.29
C PHE A 46 -22.81 -3.21 14.04
N PHE A 47 -24.13 -3.04 13.91
CA PHE A 47 -24.71 -2.36 12.75
C PHE A 47 -24.34 -0.87 12.69
N LEU A 48 -24.24 -0.21 13.84
CA LEU A 48 -24.00 1.23 13.93
C LEU A 48 -22.53 1.60 13.77
N SER A 49 -21.60 0.86 14.38
CA SER A 49 -20.17 1.23 14.40
C SER A 49 -19.38 0.61 13.26
N ASN A 50 -19.67 -0.63 12.87
CA ASN A 50 -18.74 -1.40 12.05
C ASN A 50 -18.92 -1.12 10.56
N ARG A 51 -20.14 -0.81 10.10
CA ARG A 51 -20.38 -0.52 8.69
C ARG A 51 -19.62 0.73 8.23
N GLN A 52 -19.76 1.85 8.94
CA GLN A 52 -19.09 3.09 8.58
C GLN A 52 -17.56 2.96 8.71
N ARG A 53 -17.09 2.28 9.77
CA ARG A 53 -15.67 2.05 9.99
C ARG A 53 -15.05 1.19 8.88
N LEU A 54 -15.73 0.12 8.48
CA LEU A 54 -15.29 -0.75 7.39
C LEU A 54 -15.27 -0.01 6.05
N GLN A 55 -16.32 0.79 5.76
CA GLN A 55 -16.34 1.62 4.55
C GLN A 55 -15.19 2.63 4.51
N ASN A 56 -14.90 3.27 5.65
CA ASN A 56 -13.77 4.19 5.76
C ASN A 56 -12.42 3.47 5.58
N LEU A 57 -12.27 2.27 6.13
CA LEU A 57 -11.07 1.45 5.97
C LEU A 57 -10.85 1.05 4.51
N ILE A 58 -11.89 0.53 3.84
CA ILE A 58 -11.83 0.16 2.42
C ILE A 58 -11.48 1.38 1.56
N SER A 59 -12.11 2.54 1.81
CA SER A 59 -11.78 3.77 1.09
C SER A 59 -10.33 4.21 1.33
N THR A 60 -9.82 4.06 2.56
CA THR A 60 -8.44 4.40 2.90
C THR A 60 -7.44 3.46 2.23
N ILE A 61 -7.75 2.17 2.16
CA ILE A 61 -6.96 1.16 1.45
C ILE A 61 -6.87 1.52 -0.04
N ARG A 62 -8.02 1.80 -0.69
CA ARG A 62 -8.07 2.19 -2.11
C ARG A 62 -7.18 3.40 -2.39
N ASN A 63 -7.39 4.49 -1.64
CA ASN A 63 -6.61 5.72 -1.81
C ASN A 63 -5.10 5.48 -1.59
N ARG A 64 -4.75 4.60 -0.64
CA ARG A 64 -3.35 4.27 -0.36
C ARG A 64 -2.72 3.42 -1.47
N LYS A 65 -3.47 2.46 -2.02
CA LYS A 65 -3.05 1.62 -3.15
C LYS A 65 -2.77 2.49 -4.38
N GLU A 66 -3.69 3.38 -4.72
CA GLU A 66 -3.53 4.34 -5.82
C GLU A 66 -2.28 5.21 -5.63
N TYR A 67 -2.10 5.77 -4.43
CA TYR A 67 -0.91 6.55 -4.10
C TYR A 67 0.40 5.77 -4.27
N ILE A 68 0.44 4.49 -3.87
CA ILE A 68 1.62 3.65 -4.02
C ILE A 68 1.91 3.38 -5.50
N ASN A 69 0.87 3.11 -6.29
CA ASN A 69 1.00 2.91 -7.74
C ASN A 69 1.55 4.16 -8.44
N GLU A 70 0.96 5.32 -8.17
CA GLU A 70 1.45 6.60 -8.69
C GLU A 70 2.90 6.84 -8.29
N TYR A 71 3.22 6.66 -7.01
CA TYR A 71 4.58 6.87 -6.51
C TYR A 71 5.60 5.89 -7.11
N TYR A 72 5.21 4.64 -7.35
CA TYR A 72 6.04 3.65 -8.02
C TYR A 72 6.31 4.03 -9.48
N ASN A 73 5.28 4.44 -10.21
CA ASN A 73 5.37 4.89 -11.59
C ASN A 73 6.23 6.16 -11.74
N ASP A 74 6.10 7.10 -10.80
CA ASP A 74 6.94 8.31 -10.74
C ASP A 74 8.41 7.95 -10.52
N CYS A 75 8.69 6.98 -9.64
CA CYS A 75 10.05 6.50 -9.39
C CYS A 75 10.65 5.87 -10.65
N ASN A 76 9.90 4.99 -11.33
CA ASN A 76 10.36 4.35 -12.56
C ASN A 76 10.59 5.37 -13.68
N SER A 77 9.68 6.33 -13.85
CA SER A 77 9.86 7.43 -14.81
C SER A 77 11.12 8.23 -14.51
N THR A 78 11.34 8.57 -13.24
CA THR A 78 12.53 9.33 -12.81
C THR A 78 13.84 8.55 -13.03
N ILE A 79 13.82 7.23 -12.82
CA ILE A 79 14.98 6.38 -13.08
C ILE A 79 15.26 6.31 -14.59
N ALA A 80 14.21 6.12 -15.40
CA ALA A 80 14.30 6.06 -16.85
C ALA A 80 14.85 7.36 -17.47
N ASP A 81 14.52 8.51 -16.88
CA ASP A 81 15.01 9.83 -17.29
C ASP A 81 16.46 10.12 -16.86
N SER A 82 17.14 9.19 -16.18
CA SER A 82 18.51 9.42 -15.73
C SER A 82 19.49 9.42 -16.92
N SER A 83 20.34 10.45 -16.99
CA SER A 83 21.18 10.72 -18.17
C SER A 83 22.39 9.80 -18.36
N ALA A 84 22.66 8.89 -17.41
CA ALA A 84 23.81 8.00 -17.42
C ALA A 84 23.35 6.54 -17.51
N GLN A 85 23.42 5.95 -18.70
CA GLN A 85 22.86 4.62 -19.00
C GLN A 85 23.37 3.48 -18.10
N ASN A 86 24.62 3.55 -17.64
CA ASN A 86 25.17 2.56 -16.69
C ASN A 86 24.70 2.77 -15.24
N GLU A 87 24.39 4.01 -14.84
CA GLU A 87 23.79 4.28 -13.53
C GLU A 87 22.29 3.95 -13.55
N GLN A 88 21.62 4.22 -14.68
CA GLN A 88 20.22 3.88 -14.91
C GLN A 88 19.97 2.39 -14.66
N VAL A 89 20.66 1.52 -15.40
CA VAL A 89 20.45 0.06 -15.32
C VAL A 89 20.67 -0.47 -13.90
N LYS A 90 21.67 0.08 -13.19
CA LYS A 90 21.92 -0.29 -11.78
C LYS A 90 20.80 0.18 -10.86
N LEU A 91 20.31 1.41 -11.05
CA LEU A 91 19.22 1.97 -10.24
C LEU A 91 17.90 1.22 -10.48
N GLU A 92 17.60 0.87 -11.73
CA GLU A 92 16.44 0.03 -12.08
C GLU A 92 16.52 -1.33 -11.38
N GLN A 93 17.63 -2.06 -11.55
CA GLN A 93 17.82 -3.35 -10.88
C GLN A 93 17.73 -3.26 -9.35
N GLU A 94 18.35 -2.25 -8.74
CA GLU A 94 18.28 -2.07 -7.30
C GLU A 94 16.87 -1.70 -6.80
N PHE A 95 16.07 -1.03 -7.62
CA PHE A 95 14.71 -0.65 -7.27
C PHE A 95 13.74 -1.83 -7.47
N ASP A 96 13.88 -2.59 -8.55
CA ASP A 96 13.11 -3.80 -8.84
C ASP A 96 13.36 -4.88 -7.79
N ASN A 97 14.63 -5.14 -7.45
CA ASN A 97 14.97 -6.09 -6.39
C ASN A 97 14.34 -5.68 -5.05
N TYR A 98 14.38 -4.38 -4.74
CA TYR A 98 13.73 -3.85 -3.54
C TYR A 98 12.20 -4.05 -3.58
N TRP A 99 11.56 -3.85 -4.73
CA TRP A 99 10.12 -4.04 -4.89
C TRP A 99 9.71 -5.49 -4.65
N ILE A 100 10.49 -6.42 -5.21
CA ILE A 100 10.32 -7.88 -5.02
C ILE A 100 10.53 -8.26 -3.55
N GLU A 101 11.62 -7.81 -2.92
CA GLU A 101 11.93 -8.08 -1.51
C GLU A 101 10.81 -7.61 -0.57
N ARG A 102 10.17 -6.50 -0.90
CA ARG A 102 9.05 -5.94 -0.13
C ARG A 102 7.70 -6.53 -0.50
N GLN A 103 7.66 -7.48 -1.43
CA GLN A 103 6.43 -8.11 -1.92
C GLN A 103 5.40 -7.05 -2.37
N GLY A 104 5.88 -5.94 -2.97
CA GLY A 104 5.03 -4.79 -3.26
C GLY A 104 3.83 -5.16 -4.13
N GLU A 105 4.06 -5.95 -5.17
CA GLU A 105 2.99 -6.45 -6.06
C GLU A 105 1.97 -7.33 -5.31
N ALA A 106 2.42 -8.24 -4.45
CA ALA A 106 1.54 -9.12 -3.70
C ALA A 106 0.64 -8.33 -2.73
N LEU A 107 1.20 -7.30 -2.07
CA LEU A 107 0.46 -6.46 -1.15
C LEU A 107 -0.61 -5.61 -1.85
N LEU A 108 -0.31 -5.11 -3.06
CA LEU A 108 -1.30 -4.40 -3.88
C LEU A 108 -2.42 -5.32 -4.35
N GLN A 109 -2.11 -6.57 -4.70
CA GLN A 109 -3.10 -7.58 -5.05
C GLN A 109 -3.98 -7.97 -3.85
N GLU A 110 -3.41 -8.05 -2.66
CA GLU A 110 -4.19 -8.29 -1.43
C GLU A 110 -5.12 -7.11 -1.13
N ALA A 111 -4.64 -5.86 -1.30
CA ALA A 111 -5.48 -4.68 -1.18
C ALA A 111 -6.66 -4.71 -2.17
N GLU A 112 -6.44 -5.14 -3.42
CA GLU A 112 -7.49 -5.31 -4.43
C GLU A 112 -8.56 -6.34 -4.00
N GLN A 113 -8.16 -7.42 -3.32
CA GLN A 113 -9.10 -8.44 -2.82
C GLN A 113 -9.94 -7.95 -1.63
N VAL A 114 -9.46 -6.94 -0.90
CA VAL A 114 -10.23 -6.31 0.19
C VAL A 114 -11.33 -5.40 -0.37
N GLU A 115 -11.16 -4.86 -1.57
CA GLU A 115 -12.12 -3.98 -2.23
C GLU A 115 -13.27 -4.72 -2.94
N ARG A 116 -13.13 -6.02 -3.19
CA ARG A 116 -14.12 -6.88 -3.86
C ARG A 116 -15.11 -7.50 -2.88
#